data_AF-A0A920NXM6-F1
#
_entry.id   AF-A0A920NXM6-F1
#
_cell.length_a   1.000
_cell.length_b   1.000
_cell.length_c   1.000
_cell.angle_alpha   90.00
_cell.angle_beta   90.00
_cell.angle_gamma   90.00
#
_symmetry.space_group_name_H-M   'P 1'
#
loop_
_entity.id
_entity.type
_entity.pdbx_description
1 polymer ?
#
loop_
_entity_poly.entity_id
_entity_poly.type
_entity_poly.pdbx_seq_one_letter_code
_entity_poly.pdbx_strand_id
1 'polypeptide(L)'
;MAHAIKQLYPEVKLAIGPTIDDGFYYDILLEHKITEEDLGKIEKRMKKLASENYEVVREVVSKKEAKETFKSRNEDYKLKIIQDIPDKETIALYHQKGIHRYV
;
A
#
# COMPACT_ATOMS: atom_id res chain seq x y z
N MET A 1 -3.19 6.15 4.38
CA MET A 1 -3.85 6.56 3.12
C MET A 1 -4.16 5.37 2.20
N ALA A 2 -3.16 4.63 1.72
CA ALA A 2 -3.36 3.48 0.81
C ALA A 2 -4.47 2.48 1.21
N HIS A 3 -4.65 2.22 2.52
CA HIS A 3 -5.76 1.38 3.00
C HIS A 3 -7.13 1.94 2.61
N ALA A 4 -7.37 3.21 2.91
CA ALA A 4 -8.62 3.88 2.59
C ALA A 4 -8.87 3.88 1.09
N ILE A 5 -7.85 4.23 0.29
CA ILE A 5 -7.98 4.28 -1.18
C ILE A 5 -8.34 2.90 -1.73
N LYS A 6 -7.69 1.80 -1.30
CA LYS A 6 -8.04 0.45 -1.77
C LYS A 6 -9.45 -0.01 -1.39
N GLN A 7 -10.06 0.55 -0.33
CA GLN A 7 -11.45 0.23 0.02
C GLN A 7 -12.46 1.06 -0.77
N LEU A 8 -12.10 2.29 -1.14
CA LEU A 8 -12.96 3.19 -1.94
C LEU A 8 -12.84 2.90 -3.44
N TYR A 9 -11.65 2.50 -3.89
CA TYR A 9 -11.29 2.20 -5.28
C TYR A 9 -10.50 0.89 -5.34
N PRO A 10 -11.16 -0.28 -5.33
CA PRO A 10 -10.47 -1.58 -5.28
C PRO A 10 -9.46 -1.81 -6.40
N GLU A 11 -9.76 -1.29 -7.60
CA GLU A 11 -8.96 -1.41 -8.83
C GLU A 11 -7.71 -0.51 -8.85
N VAL A 12 -7.55 0.41 -7.88
CA VAL A 12 -6.36 1.26 -7.82
C VAL A 12 -5.10 0.43 -7.69
N LYS A 13 -4.08 0.73 -8.49
CA LYS A 13 -2.74 0.16 -8.33
C LYS A 13 -1.87 1.12 -7.53
N LEU A 14 -1.20 0.61 -6.50
CA LEU A 14 -0.35 1.40 -5.62
C LEU A 14 1.12 1.23 -6.01
N ALA A 15 1.83 2.34 -6.28
CA ALA A 15 3.25 2.31 -6.62
C ALA A 15 4.12 2.49 -5.35
N ILE A 16 4.58 3.72 -5.09
CA ILE A 16 5.41 4.08 -3.94
C ILE A 16 4.68 5.04 -3.01
N GLY A 17 5.07 5.10 -1.75
CA GLY A 17 4.53 6.06 -0.80
C GLY A 17 5.50 6.36 0.33
N PRO A 18 6.60 7.08 0.04
CA PRO A 18 7.60 7.40 1.04
C PRO A 18 7.12 8.53 1.97
N THR A 19 7.78 8.63 3.12
CA THR A 19 7.75 9.83 3.95
C THR A 19 8.65 10.90 3.36
N ILE A 20 8.29 12.16 3.57
CA ILE A 20 9.07 13.36 3.26
C ILE A 20 9.14 14.24 4.52
N ASP A 21 9.95 15.30 4.52
CA ASP A 21 10.25 16.11 5.72
C ASP A 21 9.00 16.53 6.50
N ASP A 22 7.96 17.02 5.81
CA ASP A 22 6.72 17.51 6.44
C ASP A 22 5.49 16.62 6.15
N GLY A 23 5.71 15.36 5.74
CA GLY A 23 4.57 14.47 5.47
C GLY A 23 4.89 13.19 4.73
N PHE A 24 4.00 12.81 3.82
CA PHE A 24 4.13 11.63 2.97
C PHE A 24 3.27 11.81 1.73
N TYR A 25 3.54 11.02 0.70
CA TYR A 25 2.67 10.94 -0.47
C TYR A 25 2.41 9.48 -0.86
N TYR A 26 1.54 9.27 -1.84
CA TYR A 26 1.43 8.00 -2.55
C TYR A 26 1.24 8.24 -4.04
N ASP A 27 2.04 7.55 -4.84
CA ASP A 27 1.82 7.42 -6.27
C ASP A 27 0.82 6.30 -6.52
N ILE A 28 -0.28 6.64 -7.19
CA ILE A 28 -1.36 5.72 -7.52
C ILE A 28 -1.67 5.77 -9.01
N LEU A 29 -2.04 4.61 -9.56
CA LEU A 29 -2.66 4.52 -10.88
C LEU A 29 -4.15 4.20 -10.69
N LEU A 30 -4.98 5.13 -11.13
CA LEU A 30 -6.43 5.04 -11.09
C LEU A 30 -6.98 5.70 -12.37
N GLU A 31 -7.95 5.08 -13.03
CA GLU A 31 -8.60 5.68 -14.21
C GLU A 31 -9.38 6.94 -13.85
N HIS A 32 -10.03 6.92 -12.67
CA HIS A 32 -10.73 8.07 -12.11
C HIS A 32 -9.75 9.15 -11.63
N LYS A 33 -10.01 10.39 -12.03
CA LYS A 33 -9.25 11.56 -11.54
C LYS A 33 -9.77 11.95 -10.16
N ILE A 34 -8.91 11.88 -9.16
CA ILE A 34 -9.22 12.27 -7.78
C ILE A 34 -9.61 13.75 -7.73
N THR A 35 -10.80 14.02 -7.19
CA THR A 35 -11.34 15.36 -6.94
C THR A 35 -11.18 15.75 -5.47
N GLU A 36 -11.46 17.01 -5.11
CA GLU A 36 -11.48 17.45 -3.71
C GLU A 36 -12.52 16.70 -2.87
N GLU A 37 -13.67 16.36 -3.45
CA GLU A 37 -14.69 15.55 -2.77
C GLU A 37 -14.17 14.15 -2.45
N ASP A 38 -13.43 13.55 -3.39
CA ASP A 38 -12.79 12.24 -3.18
C ASP A 38 -11.74 12.32 -2.07
N LEU A 39 -10.94 13.39 -2.02
CA LEU A 39 -9.99 13.63 -0.93
C LEU A 39 -10.70 13.66 0.44
N GLY A 40 -11.84 14.37 0.53
CA GLY A 40 -12.65 14.39 1.75
C GLY A 40 -13.17 13.00 2.16
N LYS A 41 -13.57 12.17 1.19
CA LYS A 41 -13.99 10.77 1.44
C LYS A 41 -12.80 9.90 1.90
N ILE A 42 -11.65 10.04 1.25
CA ILE A 42 -10.42 9.31 1.59
C ILE A 42 -9.99 9.67 3.01
N GLU A 43 -9.94 10.95 3.37
CA GLU A 43 -9.56 11.41 4.70
C GLU A 43 -10.53 10.90 5.78
N LYS A 44 -11.84 11.01 5.55
CA LYS A 44 -12.85 10.48 6.46
C LYS A 44 -12.67 8.98 6.67
N ARG A 45 -12.38 8.22 5.62
CA ARG A 45 -12.14 6.78 5.74
C ARG A 45 -10.82 6.48 6.46
N MET A 46 -9.76 7.25 6.23
CA MET A 46 -8.51 7.15 6.98
C MET A 46 -8.72 7.35 8.48
N LYS A 47 -9.44 8.41 8.88
CA LYS A 47 -9.77 8.69 10.29
C LYS A 47 -10.54 7.53 10.92
N LYS A 48 -11.54 7.00 10.22
CA LYS A 48 -12.30 5.82 10.71
C LYS A 48 -11.39 4.60 10.89
N LEU A 49 -10.57 4.26 9.89
CA LEU A 49 -9.65 3.14 9.98
C LEU A 49 -8.63 3.31 11.12
N ALA A 50 -8.10 4.52 11.32
CA ALA A 50 -7.18 4.79 12.42
C ALA A 50 -7.87 4.61 13.80
N SER A 51 -9.12 5.04 13.94
CA SER A 51 -9.89 4.88 15.18
C SER A 51 -10.22 3.43 15.55
N GLU A 52 -10.14 2.50 14.58
CA GLU A 52 -10.39 1.08 14.81
C GLU A 52 -9.22 0.39 15.56
N ASN A 53 -8.09 1.09 15.77
CA ASN A 53 -6.94 0.69 16.60
C ASN A 53 -6.49 -0.78 16.41
N TYR A 54 -6.48 -1.25 15.17
CA TYR A 54 -6.05 -2.59 14.85
C TYR A 54 -4.52 -2.67 14.77
N GLU A 55 -3.99 -3.84 15.08
CA GLU A 55 -2.56 -4.11 15.02
C GLU A 55 -2.02 -4.05 13.58
N VAL A 56 -0.83 -3.48 13.45
CA VAL A 56 -0.03 -3.55 12.22
C VAL A 56 1.05 -4.60 12.42
N VAL A 57 0.90 -5.74 11.76
CA VAL A 57 1.85 -6.84 11.88
C VAL A 57 2.93 -6.67 10.82
N ARG A 58 4.20 -6.67 11.25
CA ARG A 58 5.37 -6.64 10.37
C ARG A 58 5.93 -8.06 10.22
N GLU A 59 6.11 -8.49 8.98
CA GLU A 59 6.63 -9.81 8.63
C GLU A 59 7.83 -9.65 7.70
N VAL A 60 9.00 -10.14 8.12
CA VAL A 60 10.18 -10.19 7.23
C VAL A 60 10.05 -11.43 6.36
N VAL A 61 10.11 -11.24 5.04
CA VAL A 61 9.91 -12.32 4.07
C VAL A 61 11.06 -12.37 3.07
N SER A 62 11.21 -13.51 2.42
CA SER A 62 12.09 -13.62 1.26
C SER A 62 11.54 -12.84 0.06
N LYS A 63 12.44 -12.46 -0.85
CA LYS A 63 12.09 -11.87 -2.15
C LYS A 63 11.11 -12.75 -2.96
N LYS A 64 11.19 -14.07 -2.79
CA LYS A 64 10.28 -15.02 -3.44
C LYS A 64 8.87 -14.93 -2.86
N GLU A 65 8.73 -14.99 -1.55
CA GLU A 65 7.43 -14.89 -0.86
C GLU A 65 6.76 -13.53 -1.13
N ALA A 66 7.53 -12.44 -1.13
CA ALA A 66 7.03 -11.13 -1.53
C ALA A 66 6.48 -11.15 -2.96
N LYS A 67 7.23 -11.70 -3.94
CA LYS A 67 6.75 -11.82 -5.33
C LYS A 67 5.47 -12.64 -5.44
N GLU A 68 5.39 -13.78 -4.76
CA GLU A 68 4.19 -14.62 -4.77
C GLU A 68 2.97 -13.90 -4.18
N THR A 69 3.17 -13.16 -3.08
CA THR A 69 2.13 -12.35 -2.42
C THR A 69 1.55 -11.29 -3.34
N PHE A 70 2.39 -10.52 -4.03
CA PHE A 70 1.88 -9.44 -4.89
C PHE A 70 1.39 -9.93 -6.25
N LYS A 71 1.89 -11.08 -6.72
CA LYS A 71 1.39 -11.73 -7.94
C LYS A 71 -0.03 -12.25 -7.76
N SER A 72 -0.34 -12.91 -6.64
CA SER A 72 -1.71 -13.40 -6.35
C SER A 72 -2.74 -12.27 -6.21
N ARG A 73 -2.27 -11.02 -6.07
CA ARG A 73 -3.08 -9.82 -5.88
C ARG A 73 -3.10 -8.88 -7.09
N ASN A 74 -2.47 -9.29 -8.19
CA ASN A 74 -2.42 -8.51 -9.43
C ASN A 74 -1.79 -7.10 -9.26
N GLU A 75 -0.80 -6.98 -8.37
CA GLU A 75 -0.10 -5.72 -8.06
C GLU A 75 1.22 -5.62 -8.85
N ASP A 76 1.13 -5.43 -10.17
CA ASP A 76 2.27 -5.47 -11.09
C ASP A 76 3.39 -4.49 -10.75
N TYR A 77 3.04 -3.31 -10.24
CA TYR A 77 4.03 -2.29 -9.83
C TYR A 77 4.90 -2.77 -8.67
N LYS A 78 4.29 -3.48 -7.70
CA LYS A 78 5.03 -4.05 -6.57
C LYS A 78 5.97 -5.16 -7.04
N LEU A 79 5.55 -5.97 -8.02
CA LEU A 79 6.43 -6.98 -8.59
C LEU A 79 7.67 -6.38 -9.23
N LYS A 80 7.54 -5.27 -9.96
CA LYS A 80 8.68 -4.54 -10.53
C LYS A 80 9.60 -4.00 -9.44
N ILE A 81 9.04 -3.31 -8.44
CA ILE A 81 9.82 -2.79 -7.31
C ILE A 81 10.60 -3.90 -6.62
N ILE A 82 9.95 -5.04 -6.33
CA ILE A 82 10.62 -6.19 -5.68
C ILE A 82 11.75 -6.75 -6.56
N GLN A 83 11.61 -6.76 -7.89
CA GLN A 83 12.68 -7.23 -8.77
C GLN A 83 13.95 -6.38 -8.63
N ASP A 84 13.79 -5.07 -8.47
CA ASP A 84 14.87 -4.10 -8.39
C ASP A 84 15.54 -4.03 -7.00
N ILE A 85 14.93 -4.62 -5.97
CA ILE A 85 15.52 -4.69 -4.63
C ILE A 85 16.73 -5.65 -4.64
N PRO A 86 17.94 -5.22 -4.24
CA PRO A 86 19.11 -6.09 -4.13
C PRO A 86 18.89 -7.25 -3.14
N ASP A 87 19.47 -8.42 -3.41
CA ASP A 87 19.19 -9.64 -2.62
C ASP A 87 19.65 -9.57 -1.16
N LYS A 88 20.55 -8.64 -0.82
CA LYS A 88 21.01 -8.38 0.55
C LYS A 88 20.07 -7.49 1.37
N GLU A 89 19.10 -6.84 0.73
CA GLU A 89 18.16 -5.95 1.40
C GLU A 89 17.06 -6.75 2.10
N THR A 90 16.62 -6.25 3.25
CA THR A 90 15.49 -6.84 3.97
C THR A 90 14.19 -6.39 3.32
N ILE A 91 13.33 -7.34 2.99
CA ILE A 91 11.95 -7.08 2.54
C ILE A 91 11.00 -7.35 3.70
N ALA A 92 10.08 -6.43 3.98
CA ALA A 92 9.08 -6.61 5.02
C ALA A 92 7.67 -6.30 4.53
N LEU A 93 6.77 -7.27 4.72
CA LEU A 93 5.35 -7.08 4.50
C LEU A 93 4.70 -6.52 5.77
N TYR A 94 3.91 -5.48 5.61
CA TYR A 94 3.12 -4.93 6.71
C TYR A 94 1.63 -5.20 6.45
N HIS A 95 0.99 -5.78 7.46
CA HIS A 95 -0.38 -6.27 7.41
C HIS A 95 -1.29 -5.39 8.24
N GLN A 96 -2.39 -4.93 7.63
CA GLN A 96 -3.39 -4.09 8.26
C GLN A 96 -4.76 -4.73 8.04
N LYS A 97 -5.35 -5.31 9.10
CA LYS A 97 -6.58 -6.12 9.02
C LYS A 97 -6.50 -7.24 7.96
N GLY A 98 -5.40 -7.97 7.93
CA GLY A 98 -5.17 -9.06 6.95
C GLY A 98 -4.81 -8.59 5.54
N ILE A 99 -4.77 -7.29 5.27
CA ILE A 99 -4.35 -6.75 3.97
C ILE A 99 -2.85 -6.45 4.02
N HIS A 100 -2.05 -7.20 3.25
CA HIS A 100 -0.60 -7.00 3.10
C HIS A 100 -0.39 -5.77 2.21
N ARG A 101 0.48 -4.82 2.55
CA ARG A 101 0.52 -3.55 1.78
C ARG A 101 1.90 -3.03 1.40
N TYR A 102 2.95 -3.61 1.94
CA TYR A 102 4.28 -2.98 1.90
C TYR A 102 5.35 -4.03 1.61
N VAL A 103 6.51 -3.56 1.15
CA VAL A 103 7.76 -4.28 0.89
C VAL A 103 8.83 -3.43 1.56
#